data_AF-A0A7Z9R4P3-F1
#
_entry.id   AF-A0A7Z9R4P3-F1
#
_cell.length_a   1.000
_cell.length_b   1.000
_cell.length_c   1.000
_cell.angle_alpha   90.00
_cell.angle_beta   90.00
_cell.angle_gamma   90.00
#
_symmetry.space_group_name_H-M   'P 1'
#
loop_
_entity.id
_entity.type
_entity.pdbx_description
1 polymer ?
#
loop_
_entity_poly.entity_id
_entity_poly.type
_entity_poly.pdbx_seq_one_letter_code
_entity_poly.pdbx_strand_id
1 'polypeptide(L)'
;MGDYASSTWTTGVTHDYDNGTYLVYWDSYARASVANKEDGYSSNGTGGNSNRWRNETMVRIGGDYIGNVSPVSAVPPIVKVQDNTTFTYQVSATDANGDNLTYRWGQLNEFFKRDGTGSTDNFTMPTGMTLSPSGLIEWDVRDNVTCSGCTNNDVVDNTTGNNLWVAVIMVEDRLDNGTAKSYIPIDFFFQITEASNDPPSFTVFPTGTQTVSVGSTKTFTIKSTDDSGVAPTVSVLNPPSDNSSIWSTSSSTSGG
;
A
#
# COMPACT_ATOMS: atom_id res chain seq x y z
N MET A 1 -5.50 -2.43 19.10
CA MET A 1 -6.19 -3.69 18.73
C MET A 1 -7.27 -3.95 19.75
N GLY A 2 -8.45 -4.39 19.34
CA GLY A 2 -9.58 -4.62 20.26
C GLY A 2 -9.65 -6.09 20.65
N ASP A 3 -9.79 -6.36 21.95
CA ASP A 3 -10.27 -7.67 22.41
C ASP A 3 -11.80 -7.65 22.32
N TYR A 4 -12.37 -8.59 21.56
CA TYR A 4 -13.82 -8.74 21.35
C TYR A 4 -14.58 -8.89 22.67
N ALA A 5 -13.89 -9.29 23.75
CA ALA A 5 -14.46 -9.46 25.07
C ALA A 5 -14.65 -8.17 25.89
N SER A 6 -13.94 -7.06 25.58
CA SER A 6 -13.91 -5.91 26.50
C SER A 6 -14.64 -4.65 26.02
N SER A 7 -15.06 -4.54 24.76
CA SER A 7 -15.63 -3.30 24.16
C SER A 7 -14.77 -2.04 24.28
N THR A 8 -13.57 -2.15 24.86
CA THR A 8 -12.57 -1.09 24.99
C THR A 8 -11.51 -1.28 23.93
N TRP A 9 -11.40 -0.31 23.03
CA TRP A 9 -10.29 -0.25 22.07
C TRP A 9 -9.06 0.31 22.75
N THR A 10 -8.02 -0.51 22.92
CA THR A 10 -6.72 -0.02 23.36
C THR A 10 -5.94 0.51 22.16
N THR A 11 -5.64 1.81 22.18
CA THR A 11 -4.74 2.46 21.23
C THR A 11 -3.32 1.97 21.51
N GLY A 12 -2.71 1.32 20.51
CA GLY A 12 -1.43 0.64 20.65
C GLY A 12 -1.54 -0.69 21.41
N VAL A 13 -0.67 -1.63 21.08
CA VAL A 13 -0.39 -2.82 21.89
C VAL A 13 1.11 -2.85 22.08
N THR A 14 1.54 -2.96 23.33
CA THR A 14 2.96 -3.09 23.68
C THR A 14 3.20 -4.52 24.15
N HIS A 15 4.25 -5.12 23.63
CA HIS A 15 4.73 -6.43 24.05
C HIS A 15 6.24 -6.36 24.19
N ASP A 16 6.75 -6.84 25.32
CA ASP A 16 8.19 -6.92 25.55
C ASP A 16 8.68 -8.25 24.98
N TYR A 17 9.71 -8.17 24.13
CA TYR A 17 10.32 -9.32 23.50
C TYR A 17 11.75 -9.48 23.99
N ASP A 18 12.19 -10.73 24.17
CA ASP A 18 13.61 -11.05 24.37
C ASP A 18 14.39 -10.92 23.05
N ASN A 19 15.69 -11.25 23.06
CA ASN A 19 16.47 -11.33 21.83
C ASN A 19 15.96 -12.49 20.95
N GLY A 20 15.75 -12.22 19.66
CA GLY A 20 15.26 -13.21 18.72
C GLY A 20 14.66 -12.62 17.46
N THR A 21 14.10 -13.51 16.62
CA THR A 21 13.29 -13.16 15.45
C THR A 21 11.84 -13.44 15.76
N TYR A 22 10.98 -12.46 15.56
CA TYR A 22 9.57 -12.53 15.86
C TYR A 22 8.75 -12.17 14.63
N LEU A 23 7.74 -12.99 14.35
CA LEU A 23 6.69 -12.68 13.38
C LEU A 23 5.49 -12.16 14.16
N VAL A 24 5.20 -10.88 13.98
CA VAL A 24 4.03 -10.22 14.57
C VAL A 24 3.00 -10.08 13.46
N TYR A 25 1.74 -10.31 13.77
CA TYR A 25 0.69 -10.23 12.77
C TYR A 25 -0.63 -9.77 13.34
N TRP A 26 -1.46 -9.27 12.46
CA TRP A 26 -2.88 -8.98 12.71
C TRP A 26 -3.68 -9.62 11.59
N ASP A 27 -4.78 -10.26 11.95
CA ASP A 27 -5.65 -10.95 11.01
C ASP A 27 -7.12 -10.73 11.37
N SER A 28 -7.98 -10.89 10.37
CA SER A 28 -9.43 -10.93 10.56
C SER A 28 -10.13 -11.58 9.37
N TYR A 29 -11.44 -11.41 9.29
CA TYR A 29 -12.31 -11.87 8.21
C TYR A 29 -13.25 -10.74 7.75
N ALA A 30 -14.13 -11.02 6.77
CA ALA A 30 -15.03 -10.07 6.14
C ALA A 30 -14.33 -8.93 5.36
N ARG A 31 -13.21 -9.23 4.68
CA ARG A 31 -12.63 -8.35 3.66
C ARG A 31 -13.62 -8.12 2.50
N ALA A 32 -13.53 -6.98 1.84
CA ALA A 32 -14.22 -6.73 0.58
C ALA A 32 -13.85 -7.77 -0.50
N SER A 33 -14.81 -8.11 -1.36
CA SER A 33 -14.55 -9.01 -2.49
C SER A 33 -13.71 -8.33 -3.57
N VAL A 34 -12.84 -9.10 -4.21
CA VAL A 34 -11.89 -8.59 -5.21
C VAL A 34 -11.96 -9.35 -6.53
N ALA A 35 -11.56 -8.68 -7.61
CA ALA A 35 -11.57 -9.25 -8.96
C ALA A 35 -10.46 -10.30 -9.17
N ASN A 36 -9.26 -10.05 -8.66
CA ASN A 36 -8.16 -11.03 -8.61
C ASN A 36 -8.32 -12.01 -7.44
N LYS A 37 -9.46 -12.72 -7.41
CA LYS A 37 -9.77 -13.64 -6.31
C LYS A 37 -8.85 -14.87 -6.29
N GLU A 38 -8.42 -15.24 -5.08
CA GLU A 38 -7.63 -16.45 -4.79
C GLU A 38 -8.34 -17.30 -3.72
N ASP A 39 -9.65 -17.49 -3.89
CA ASP A 39 -10.51 -18.07 -2.87
C ASP A 39 -10.23 -19.55 -2.57
N GLY A 40 -9.52 -20.24 -3.49
CA GLY A 40 -9.12 -21.64 -3.35
C GLY A 40 -7.96 -21.88 -2.38
N TYR A 41 -7.26 -20.83 -1.93
CA TYR A 41 -6.08 -20.96 -1.06
C TYR A 41 -6.41 -21.24 0.42
N SER A 42 -7.65 -20.96 0.85
CA SER A 42 -8.10 -21.18 2.22
C SER A 42 -8.73 -22.56 2.39
N SER A 43 -8.04 -23.45 3.11
CA SER A 43 -8.53 -24.80 3.44
C SER A 43 -9.69 -24.84 4.45
N ASN A 44 -10.03 -23.71 5.08
CA ASN A 44 -10.99 -23.66 6.17
C ASN A 44 -12.12 -22.66 5.88
N GLY A 45 -12.85 -22.79 4.77
CA GLY A 45 -14.01 -21.95 4.43
C GLY A 45 -13.81 -21.08 3.19
N THR A 46 -14.91 -20.83 2.49
CA THR A 46 -15.02 -20.06 1.26
C THR A 46 -14.47 -18.64 1.43
N GLY A 47 -13.67 -18.17 0.46
CA GLY A 47 -13.44 -16.73 0.25
C GLY A 47 -12.02 -16.19 0.42
N GLY A 48 -10.95 -17.01 0.43
CA GLY A 48 -9.52 -16.59 0.38
C GLY A 48 -9.21 -15.09 0.57
N ASN A 49 -8.71 -14.40 -0.46
CA ASN A 49 -8.41 -12.97 -0.41
C ASN A 49 -9.64 -12.06 -0.59
N SER A 50 -10.85 -12.62 -0.79
CA SER A 50 -12.13 -11.90 -0.84
C SER A 50 -12.92 -11.96 0.48
N ASN A 51 -12.30 -12.42 1.56
CA ASN A 51 -12.92 -12.60 2.88
C ASN A 51 -11.88 -12.51 4.00
N ARG A 52 -10.72 -13.16 3.84
CA ARG A 52 -9.71 -13.26 4.90
C ARG A 52 -8.58 -12.31 4.66
N TRP A 53 -7.94 -11.94 5.76
CA TRP A 53 -6.68 -11.24 5.70
C TRP A 53 -5.82 -11.47 6.91
N ARG A 54 -4.54 -11.27 6.69
CA ARG A 54 -3.43 -11.21 7.62
C ARG A 54 -2.52 -10.09 7.14
N ASN A 55 -1.81 -9.47 8.06
CA ASN A 55 -0.73 -8.55 7.77
C ASN A 55 0.39 -8.91 8.73
N GLU A 56 1.45 -9.51 8.19
CA GLU A 56 2.61 -9.99 8.93
C GLU A 56 3.77 -9.02 8.85
N THR A 57 4.45 -8.80 9.97
CA THR A 57 5.71 -8.04 10.07
C THR A 57 6.72 -8.89 10.82
N MET A 58 8.00 -8.77 10.44
CA MET A 58 9.10 -9.40 11.14
C MET A 58 9.89 -8.36 11.90
N VAL A 59 10.12 -8.62 13.18
CA VAL A 59 10.99 -7.81 14.03
C VAL A 59 12.11 -8.69 14.54
N ARG A 60 13.35 -8.20 14.49
CA ARG A 60 14.53 -8.90 15.00
C ARG A 60 15.22 -8.07 16.06
N ILE A 61 15.49 -8.71 17.20
CA ILE A 61 15.93 -8.04 18.42
C ILE A 61 17.24 -8.66 18.89
N GLY A 62 18.22 -7.82 19.18
CA GLY A 62 19.55 -8.24 19.61
C GLY A 62 20.47 -8.62 18.45
N GLY A 63 21.72 -8.96 18.79
CA GLY A 63 22.75 -9.33 17.81
C GLY A 63 23.03 -8.23 16.78
N ASP A 64 23.11 -8.62 15.50
CA ASP A 64 23.34 -7.71 14.36
C ASP A 64 22.17 -6.76 14.08
N TYR A 65 21.03 -6.93 14.77
CA TYR A 65 19.80 -6.13 14.58
C TYR A 65 19.60 -5.06 15.65
N ILE A 66 20.57 -4.88 16.56
CA ILE A 66 20.49 -3.86 17.61
C ILE A 66 20.38 -2.47 16.98
N GLY A 67 19.39 -1.71 17.43
CA GLY A 67 19.15 -0.34 16.99
C GLY A 67 18.40 -0.21 15.66
N ASN A 68 17.95 -1.33 15.07
CA ASN A 68 17.09 -1.31 13.91
C ASN A 68 15.71 -0.72 14.23
N VAL A 69 15.21 0.13 13.35
CA VAL A 69 13.86 0.70 13.37
C VAL A 69 13.22 0.30 12.05
N SER A 70 12.20 -0.54 12.11
CA SER A 70 11.52 -1.01 10.91
C SER A 70 11.01 0.13 10.03
N PRO A 71 10.98 -0.07 8.69
CA PRO A 71 10.47 0.93 7.78
C PRO A 71 9.01 1.26 8.08
N VAL A 72 8.61 2.48 7.74
CA VAL A 72 7.23 2.96 7.87
C VAL A 72 6.70 3.34 6.49
N SER A 73 5.47 2.94 6.20
CA SER A 73 4.78 3.29 4.97
C SER A 73 3.31 3.65 5.25
N ALA A 74 2.72 4.37 4.32
CA ALA A 74 1.32 4.70 4.31
C ALA A 74 0.85 4.78 2.85
N VAL A 75 -0.25 4.10 2.58
CA VAL A 75 -0.95 4.09 1.30
C VAL A 75 -2.42 4.42 1.56
N PRO A 76 -3.15 5.05 0.62
CA PRO A 76 -4.58 5.18 0.78
C PRO A 76 -5.22 3.78 0.72
N PRO A 77 -6.35 3.54 1.40
CA PRO A 77 -6.99 2.23 1.38
C PRO A 77 -7.47 1.82 -0.02
N ILE A 78 -7.83 2.80 -0.85
CA ILE A 78 -8.26 2.60 -2.25
C ILE A 78 -7.56 3.64 -3.13
N VAL A 79 -6.88 3.18 -4.18
CA VAL A 79 -6.33 3.99 -5.26
C VAL A 79 -7.23 3.85 -6.48
N LYS A 80 -7.79 4.95 -6.96
CA LYS A 80 -8.61 4.95 -8.18
C LYS A 80 -7.73 4.97 -9.42
N VAL A 81 -8.08 4.14 -10.40
CA VAL A 81 -7.35 3.96 -11.65
C VAL A 81 -8.32 4.10 -12.80
N GLN A 82 -8.03 4.99 -13.74
CA GLN A 82 -8.87 5.20 -14.91
C GLN A 82 -8.72 4.05 -15.90
N ASP A 83 -9.85 3.52 -16.34
CA ASP A 83 -9.88 2.50 -17.39
C ASP A 83 -9.35 3.03 -18.73
N ASN A 84 -8.91 2.11 -19.57
CA ASN A 84 -8.30 2.37 -20.87
C ASN A 84 -6.98 3.19 -20.84
N THR A 85 -6.18 3.06 -19.78
CA THR A 85 -4.92 3.81 -19.61
C THR A 85 -3.73 2.92 -19.25
N THR A 86 -2.52 3.49 -19.26
CA THR A 86 -1.39 2.91 -18.52
C THR A 86 -1.24 3.65 -17.22
N PHE A 87 -1.17 2.93 -16.11
CA PHE A 87 -1.14 3.49 -14.77
C PHE A 87 0.19 3.24 -14.09
N THR A 88 0.68 4.23 -13.34
CA THR A 88 1.88 4.08 -12.50
C THR A 88 1.62 4.57 -11.08
N TYR A 89 2.17 3.87 -10.10
CA TYR A 89 2.04 4.21 -8.69
C TYR A 89 3.30 3.87 -7.90
N GLN A 90 3.86 4.87 -7.23
CA GLN A 90 5.04 4.68 -6.39
C GLN A 90 4.63 4.36 -4.96
N VAL A 91 4.81 3.11 -4.55
CA VAL A 91 4.74 2.72 -3.14
C VAL A 91 6.00 3.24 -2.47
N SER A 92 5.83 3.99 -1.38
CA SER A 92 6.94 4.64 -0.69
C SER A 92 6.94 4.29 0.78
N ALA A 93 8.12 4.03 1.31
CA ALA A 93 8.39 3.82 2.71
C ALA A 93 9.63 4.63 3.12
N THR A 94 9.73 4.93 4.40
CA THR A 94 10.88 5.62 5.00
C THR A 94 11.49 4.74 6.06
N ASP A 95 12.81 4.75 6.12
CA ASP A 95 13.59 4.05 7.13
C ASP A 95 14.36 5.06 7.99
N ALA A 96 14.25 4.94 9.31
CA ALA A 96 14.87 5.91 10.22
C ALA A 96 16.39 5.71 10.34
N ASN A 97 16.89 4.50 10.06
CA ASN A 97 18.31 4.18 10.07
C ASN A 97 18.99 4.48 8.72
N GLY A 98 18.22 4.76 7.68
CA GLY A 98 18.71 4.98 6.33
C GLY A 98 19.06 3.68 5.59
N ASP A 99 18.47 2.57 6.02
CA ASP A 99 18.68 1.27 5.39
C ASP A 99 18.12 1.22 3.96
N ASN A 100 18.70 0.35 3.15
CA ASN A 100 18.23 0.15 1.78
C ASN A 100 16.89 -0.61 1.81
N LEU A 101 15.85 0.01 1.25
CA LEU A 101 14.51 -0.55 1.18
C LEU A 101 14.27 -1.27 -0.14
N THR A 102 13.71 -2.47 -0.06
CA THR A 102 13.31 -3.27 -1.22
C THR A 102 11.86 -3.66 -1.11
N TYR A 103 11.19 -3.75 -2.26
CA TYR A 103 9.77 -4.04 -2.36
C TYR A 103 9.56 -5.35 -3.11
N ARG A 104 8.63 -6.16 -2.63
CA ARG A 104 8.18 -7.37 -3.32
C ARG A 104 6.70 -7.60 -3.12
N TRP A 105 6.12 -8.41 -3.98
CA TRP A 105 4.77 -8.90 -3.75
C TRP A 105 4.70 -9.73 -2.48
N GLY A 106 3.58 -9.61 -1.78
CA GLY A 106 3.27 -10.41 -0.61
C GLY A 106 3.07 -11.88 -0.99
N GLN A 107 3.42 -12.76 -0.06
CA GLN A 107 3.12 -14.18 -0.17
C GLN A 107 1.74 -14.48 0.40
N LEU A 108 1.16 -15.57 -0.07
CA LEU A 108 -0.19 -15.95 0.32
C LEU A 108 -0.32 -16.24 1.83
N ASN A 109 0.73 -16.80 2.45
CA ASN A 109 0.79 -17.07 3.89
C ASN A 109 0.99 -15.80 4.74
N GLU A 110 1.63 -14.77 4.18
CA GLU A 110 1.82 -13.47 4.84
C GLU A 110 0.50 -12.67 4.90
N PHE A 111 -0.39 -12.84 3.90
CA PHE A 111 -1.57 -11.98 3.73
C PHE A 111 -2.95 -12.65 3.78
N PHE A 112 -3.09 -13.93 3.45
CA PHE A 112 -4.43 -14.52 3.23
C PHE A 112 -4.73 -15.79 4.05
N LYS A 113 -3.70 -16.39 4.66
CA LYS A 113 -3.87 -17.45 5.67
C LYS A 113 -3.71 -16.87 7.06
N ARG A 114 -4.82 -16.76 7.80
CA ARG A 114 -4.85 -16.16 9.14
C ARG A 114 -3.84 -16.77 10.11
N ASP A 115 -3.62 -18.07 10.07
CA ASP A 115 -2.67 -18.78 10.93
C ASP A 115 -1.21 -18.79 10.39
N GLY A 116 -0.95 -18.15 9.25
CA GLY A 116 0.35 -18.15 8.58
C GLY A 116 0.74 -19.51 7.98
N THR A 117 -0.12 -20.53 8.04
CA THR A 117 0.17 -21.87 7.52
C THR A 117 -0.31 -21.96 6.06
N GLY A 118 0.62 -21.87 5.10
CA GLY A 118 0.26 -21.94 3.69
C GLY A 118 1.45 -21.84 2.75
N SER A 119 1.15 -21.85 1.44
CA SER A 119 2.16 -21.60 0.41
C SER A 119 2.86 -20.25 0.61
N THR A 120 4.18 -20.28 0.40
CA THR A 120 5.06 -19.12 0.28
C THR A 120 5.12 -18.59 -1.15
N ASP A 121 4.25 -19.05 -2.05
CA ASP A 121 4.10 -18.46 -3.37
C ASP A 121 3.62 -17.01 -3.21
N ASN A 122 4.08 -16.16 -4.13
CA ASN A 122 3.56 -14.80 -4.26
C ASN A 122 2.06 -14.86 -4.56
N PHE A 123 1.30 -13.90 -4.04
CA PHE A 123 -0.07 -13.73 -4.47
C PHE A 123 -0.14 -13.41 -5.96
N THR A 124 -1.25 -13.80 -6.57
CA THR A 124 -1.54 -13.45 -7.96
C THR A 124 -1.90 -11.96 -8.03
N MET A 125 -0.89 -11.16 -8.37
CA MET A 125 -1.07 -9.75 -8.73
C MET A 125 -2.09 -9.59 -9.86
N PRO A 126 -2.77 -8.44 -9.96
CA PRO A 126 -3.65 -8.14 -11.08
C PRO A 126 -2.95 -8.37 -12.44
N THR A 127 -3.66 -8.94 -13.41
CA THR A 127 -3.11 -9.20 -14.75
C THR A 127 -2.63 -7.90 -15.39
N GLY A 128 -1.43 -7.92 -15.98
CA GLY A 128 -0.80 -6.74 -16.58
C GLY A 128 -0.14 -5.78 -15.58
N MET A 129 -0.14 -6.11 -14.28
CA MET A 129 0.54 -5.33 -13.24
C MET A 129 1.95 -5.86 -13.00
N THR A 130 2.90 -4.97 -12.73
CA THR A 130 4.26 -5.28 -12.29
C THR A 130 4.61 -4.47 -11.05
N LEU A 131 5.62 -4.92 -10.31
CA LEU A 131 6.23 -4.20 -9.19
C LEU A 131 7.74 -4.27 -9.32
N SER A 132 8.39 -3.11 -9.31
CA SER A 132 9.85 -3.03 -9.26
C SER A 132 10.38 -3.22 -7.83
N PRO A 133 11.65 -3.62 -7.66
CA PRO A 133 12.29 -3.67 -6.35
C PRO A 133 12.39 -2.31 -5.65
N SER A 134 12.14 -1.19 -6.35
CA SER A 134 12.11 0.16 -5.80
C SER A 134 10.70 0.65 -5.45
N GLY A 135 9.68 -0.21 -5.54
CA GLY A 135 8.30 0.12 -5.17
C GLY A 135 7.46 0.74 -6.28
N LEU A 136 7.96 0.78 -7.52
CA LEU A 136 7.19 1.30 -8.66
C LEU A 136 6.25 0.21 -9.16
N ILE A 137 4.95 0.48 -9.07
CA ILE A 137 3.90 -0.30 -9.71
C ILE A 137 3.65 0.29 -11.08
N GLU A 138 3.62 -0.57 -12.10
CA GLU A 138 3.11 -0.24 -13.42
C GLU A 138 1.95 -1.18 -13.72
N TRP A 139 0.88 -0.66 -14.32
CA TRP A 139 -0.30 -1.46 -14.63
C TRP A 139 -0.87 -1.08 -15.99
N ASP A 140 -0.96 -2.06 -16.87
CA ASP A 140 -1.62 -1.94 -18.17
C ASP A 140 -3.13 -2.14 -18.02
N VAL A 141 -3.90 -1.06 -18.03
CA VAL A 141 -5.37 -1.08 -17.91
C VAL A 141 -6.05 -0.63 -19.20
N ARG A 142 -5.37 -0.77 -20.34
CA ARG A 142 -5.92 -0.49 -21.67
C ARG A 142 -6.87 -1.59 -22.13
N ASP A 143 -7.88 -1.23 -22.90
CA ASP A 143 -8.80 -2.20 -23.52
C ASP A 143 -8.04 -3.04 -24.56
N ASN A 144 -8.02 -4.37 -24.37
CA ASN A 144 -7.26 -5.30 -25.21
C ASN A 144 -7.92 -5.56 -26.58
N VAL A 145 -9.22 -5.28 -26.74
CA VAL A 145 -9.92 -5.39 -28.03
C VAL A 145 -9.47 -4.27 -28.98
N THR A 146 -9.08 -3.11 -28.44
CA THR A 146 -8.60 -1.96 -29.22
C THR A 146 -7.09 -1.74 -29.14
N CYS A 147 -6.40 -2.39 -28.20
CA CYS A 147 -4.97 -2.24 -27.97
C CYS A 147 -4.11 -3.34 -28.61
N SER A 148 -3.17 -2.95 -29.46
CA SER A 148 -2.09 -3.84 -29.92
C SER A 148 -0.97 -3.91 -28.88
N GLY A 149 -0.62 -5.11 -28.42
CA GLY A 149 0.51 -5.33 -27.49
C GLY A 149 0.17 -5.15 -26.00
N CYS A 150 -1.12 -5.12 -25.65
CA CYS A 150 -1.54 -5.09 -24.25
C CYS A 150 -1.27 -6.40 -23.52
N THR A 151 -1.08 -6.31 -22.20
CA THR A 151 -0.64 -7.45 -21.35
C THR A 151 -1.71 -7.95 -20.38
N ASN A 152 -2.84 -7.26 -20.27
CA ASN A 152 -3.87 -7.52 -19.26
C ASN A 152 -4.90 -8.60 -19.65
N ASN A 153 -4.83 -9.12 -20.88
CA ASN A 153 -5.67 -10.19 -21.41
C ASN A 153 -7.19 -9.98 -21.18
N ASP A 154 -7.65 -8.74 -21.31
CA ASP A 154 -9.08 -8.37 -21.21
C ASP A 154 -9.73 -8.57 -19.83
N VAL A 155 -8.95 -8.93 -18.80
CA VAL A 155 -9.49 -9.21 -17.45
C VAL A 155 -9.90 -7.91 -16.74
N VAL A 156 -9.31 -6.79 -17.15
CA VAL A 156 -9.54 -5.47 -16.57
C VAL A 156 -10.56 -4.65 -17.38
N ASP A 157 -10.79 -5.03 -18.65
CA ASP A 157 -11.73 -4.36 -19.56
C ASP A 157 -13.18 -4.56 -19.10
N ASN A 158 -13.97 -3.50 -19.21
CA ASN A 158 -15.42 -3.51 -19.01
C ASN A 158 -15.88 -3.91 -17.58
N THR A 159 -15.10 -3.54 -16.56
CA THR A 159 -15.56 -3.64 -15.17
C THR A 159 -16.60 -2.57 -14.85
N THR A 160 -17.82 -2.73 -15.37
CA THR A 160 -19.04 -1.93 -15.10
C THR A 160 -19.47 -1.91 -13.61
N GLY A 161 -18.60 -2.31 -12.68
CA GLY A 161 -18.94 -2.68 -11.31
C GLY A 161 -18.09 -2.06 -10.21
N ASN A 162 -17.23 -1.06 -10.49
CA ASN A 162 -16.36 -0.47 -9.45
C ASN A 162 -15.52 -1.53 -8.72
N ASN A 163 -15.05 -2.54 -9.47
CA ASN A 163 -14.37 -3.71 -8.93
C ASN A 163 -13.09 -3.31 -8.18
N LEU A 164 -12.88 -3.95 -7.02
CA LEU A 164 -11.66 -3.81 -6.26
C LEU A 164 -10.65 -4.87 -6.68
N TRP A 165 -9.39 -4.44 -6.79
CA TRP A 165 -8.23 -5.29 -7.05
C TRP A 165 -7.30 -5.17 -5.86
N VAL A 166 -7.02 -6.26 -5.16
CA VAL A 166 -6.10 -6.20 -4.01
C VAL A 166 -4.66 -6.17 -4.50
N ALA A 167 -3.85 -5.34 -3.84
CA ALA A 167 -2.39 -5.35 -3.95
C ALA A 167 -1.79 -5.48 -2.55
N VAL A 168 -0.99 -6.53 -2.36
CA VAL A 168 -0.26 -6.77 -1.10
C VAL A 168 1.24 -6.78 -1.36
N ILE A 169 1.98 -5.99 -0.59
CA ILE A 169 3.40 -5.72 -0.80
C ILE A 169 4.13 -5.83 0.52
N MET A 170 5.34 -6.37 0.49
CA MET A 170 6.27 -6.36 1.60
C MET A 170 7.36 -5.34 1.33
N VAL A 171 7.62 -4.48 2.31
CA VAL A 171 8.78 -3.59 2.33
C VAL A 171 9.80 -4.16 3.29
N GLU A 172 10.99 -4.44 2.78
CA GLU A 172 12.09 -5.01 3.55
C GLU A 172 13.23 -4.01 3.63
N ASP A 173 13.65 -3.65 4.84
CA ASP A 173 14.95 -3.07 5.11
C ASP A 173 15.97 -4.20 5.18
N ARG A 174 17.08 -4.11 4.43
CA ARG A 174 18.02 -5.22 4.25
C ARG A 174 19.41 -4.89 4.78
N LEU A 175 20.08 -5.91 5.31
CA LEU A 175 21.54 -5.91 5.48
C LEU A 175 22.22 -5.86 4.11
N ASP A 176 23.48 -5.44 4.08
CA ASP A 176 24.31 -5.43 2.86
C ASP A 176 24.42 -6.80 2.19
N ASN A 177 24.27 -7.88 2.95
CA ASN A 177 24.27 -9.25 2.43
C ASN A 177 22.93 -9.70 1.82
N GLY A 178 21.94 -8.81 1.75
CA GLY A 178 20.62 -9.05 1.17
C GLY A 178 19.58 -9.65 2.14
N THR A 179 19.94 -9.94 3.39
CA THR A 179 19.00 -10.48 4.39
C THR A 179 18.11 -9.35 4.94
N ALA A 180 16.79 -9.52 4.91
CA ALA A 180 15.82 -8.56 5.44
C ALA A 180 15.93 -8.39 6.96
N LYS A 181 16.44 -7.28 7.48
CA LYS A 181 16.53 -6.92 8.91
C LYS A 181 15.17 -6.97 9.58
N SER A 182 14.19 -6.33 8.98
CA SER A 182 12.78 -6.42 9.30
C SER A 182 11.95 -6.35 8.02
N TYR A 183 10.63 -6.38 8.15
CA TYR A 183 9.76 -6.02 7.04
C TYR A 183 8.40 -5.56 7.54
N ILE A 184 7.72 -4.74 6.75
CA ILE A 184 6.33 -4.34 7.01
C ILE A 184 5.41 -4.73 5.86
N PRO A 185 4.14 -5.09 6.15
CA PRO A 185 3.14 -5.35 5.14
C PRO A 185 2.46 -4.05 4.69
N ILE A 186 2.17 -3.97 3.41
CA ILE A 186 1.33 -2.95 2.78
C ILE A 186 0.17 -3.66 2.09
N ASP A 187 -1.04 -3.20 2.35
CA ASP A 187 -2.28 -3.85 1.94
C ASP A 187 -3.35 -2.81 1.62
N PHE A 188 -3.71 -2.74 0.35
CA PHE A 188 -4.66 -1.75 -0.18
C PHE A 188 -5.33 -2.27 -1.46
N PHE A 189 -6.27 -1.49 -1.98
CA PHE A 189 -7.00 -1.82 -3.18
C PHE A 189 -6.76 -0.81 -4.29
N PHE A 190 -6.77 -1.28 -5.53
CA PHE A 190 -7.07 -0.46 -6.69
C PHE A 190 -8.53 -0.58 -7.05
N GLN A 191 -9.13 0.52 -7.51
CA GLN A 191 -10.48 0.55 -8.05
C GLN A 191 -10.45 1.11 -9.46
N ILE A 192 -10.86 0.31 -10.45
CA ILE A 192 -11.01 0.79 -11.81
C ILE A 192 -12.23 1.70 -11.90
N THR A 193 -12.08 2.87 -12.50
CA THR A 193 -13.15 3.83 -12.76
C THR A 193 -13.37 3.97 -14.25
N GLU A 194 -14.56 4.45 -14.64
CA GLU A 194 -14.92 4.64 -16.05
C GLU A 194 -13.89 5.48 -16.82
N ALA A 195 -13.67 5.14 -18.09
CA ALA A 195 -12.72 5.84 -18.95
C ALA A 195 -13.04 7.33 -19.15
N SER A 196 -14.29 7.75 -18.95
CA SER A 196 -14.69 9.17 -19.01
C SER A 196 -14.55 9.93 -17.69
N ASN A 197 -14.11 9.28 -16.62
CA ASN A 197 -13.90 9.88 -15.32
C ASN A 197 -12.39 10.06 -15.08
N ASP A 198 -11.85 11.15 -15.64
CA ASP A 198 -10.43 11.49 -15.52
C ASP A 198 -10.04 11.66 -14.04
N PRO A 199 -8.89 11.12 -13.59
CA PRO A 199 -8.42 11.35 -12.24
C PRO A 199 -8.01 12.82 -12.08
N PRO A 200 -8.16 13.38 -10.87
CA PRO A 200 -7.67 14.73 -10.60
C PRO A 200 -6.18 14.84 -10.91
N SER A 201 -5.80 15.83 -11.72
CA SER A 201 -4.41 16.06 -12.10
C SER A 201 -3.75 17.05 -11.16
N PHE A 202 -2.51 16.78 -10.73
CA PHE A 202 -1.71 17.79 -10.03
C PHE A 202 -1.19 18.81 -11.04
N THR A 203 -1.63 20.07 -10.92
CA THR A 203 -1.22 21.17 -11.80
C THR A 203 -0.09 22.00 -11.21
N VAL A 204 0.13 21.91 -9.90
CA VAL A 204 1.27 22.51 -9.21
C VAL A 204 1.83 21.49 -8.23
N PHE A 205 3.11 21.17 -8.40
CA PHE A 205 3.83 20.26 -7.53
C PHE A 205 5.28 20.73 -7.34
N PRO A 206 5.86 20.70 -6.13
CA PRO A 206 7.28 21.00 -5.93
C PRO A 206 8.14 19.97 -6.68
N THR A 207 9.01 20.41 -7.58
CA THR A 207 9.92 19.51 -8.31
C THR A 207 11.27 19.39 -7.61
N GLY A 208 11.84 18.19 -7.64
CA GLY A 208 13.13 17.87 -7.01
C GLY A 208 13.10 17.82 -5.48
N THR A 209 14.24 17.46 -4.89
CA THR A 209 14.39 17.35 -3.43
C THR A 209 14.16 18.69 -2.75
N GLN A 210 13.27 18.70 -1.76
CA GLN A 210 12.98 19.89 -0.97
C GLN A 210 13.68 19.81 0.39
N THR A 211 14.73 20.61 0.58
CA THR A 211 15.41 20.71 1.88
C THR A 211 14.78 21.79 2.75
N VAL A 212 14.59 21.50 4.04
CA VAL A 212 14.18 22.46 5.07
C VAL A 212 15.27 22.47 6.14
N SER A 213 15.89 23.63 6.37
CA SER A 213 16.90 23.81 7.41
C SER A 213 16.25 24.00 8.79
N VAL A 214 16.93 23.54 9.84
CA VAL A 214 16.50 23.72 11.23
C VAL A 214 16.21 25.21 11.51
N GLY A 215 15.08 25.49 12.16
CA GLY A 215 14.64 26.85 12.51
C GLY A 215 13.99 27.65 11.39
N SER A 216 13.82 27.07 10.20
CA SER A 216 13.15 27.72 9.06
C SER A 216 11.78 27.12 8.77
N THR A 217 10.85 27.93 8.27
CA THR A 217 9.56 27.46 7.74
C THR A 217 9.60 27.47 6.23
N LYS A 218 9.25 26.34 5.59
CA LYS A 218 9.08 26.24 4.14
C LYS A 218 7.64 25.89 3.81
N THR A 219 7.00 26.68 2.96
CA THR A 219 5.63 26.45 2.50
C THR A 219 5.65 25.92 1.08
N PHE A 220 4.88 24.87 0.82
CA PHE A 220 4.68 24.32 -0.51
C PHE A 220 3.21 24.45 -0.88
N THR A 221 2.93 24.69 -2.16
CA THR A 221 1.57 24.67 -2.68
C THR A 221 1.45 23.49 -3.62
N ILE A 222 0.47 22.64 -3.35
CA ILE A 222 0.04 21.58 -4.26
C ILE A 222 -1.34 21.99 -4.77
N LYS A 223 -1.54 21.93 -6.09
CA LYS A 223 -2.85 22.16 -6.70
C LYS A 223 -3.26 20.92 -7.46
N SER A 224 -4.50 20.52 -7.28
CA SER A 224 -5.14 19.48 -8.08
C SER A 224 -6.39 20.06 -8.73
N THR A 225 -6.65 19.67 -9.97
CA THR A 225 -7.85 20.03 -10.72
C THR A 225 -8.58 18.77 -11.15
N ASP A 226 -9.90 18.82 -11.01
CA ASP A 226 -10.83 17.77 -11.42
C ASP A 226 -11.88 18.42 -12.33
N ASP A 227 -12.09 17.85 -13.50
CA ASP A 227 -12.96 18.39 -14.54
C ASP A 227 -14.40 17.91 -14.44
N SER A 228 -14.70 16.99 -13.50
CA SER A 228 -16.07 16.53 -13.22
C SER A 228 -16.93 17.59 -12.51
N GLY A 229 -16.32 18.68 -12.03
CA GLY A 229 -16.97 19.71 -11.23
C GLY A 229 -17.07 19.37 -9.73
N VAL A 230 -16.51 18.22 -9.30
CA VAL A 230 -16.38 17.84 -7.90
C VAL A 230 -14.97 18.18 -7.41
N ALA A 231 -14.86 18.88 -6.28
CA ALA A 231 -13.55 19.25 -5.76
C ALA A 231 -12.72 18.00 -5.36
N PRO A 232 -11.47 17.88 -5.83
CA PRO A 232 -10.62 16.75 -5.45
C PRO A 232 -10.16 16.86 -4.00
N THR A 233 -9.89 15.71 -3.37
CA THR A 233 -9.27 15.65 -2.04
C THR A 233 -7.76 15.41 -2.19
N VAL A 234 -6.94 16.20 -1.50
CA VAL A 234 -5.49 16.02 -1.42
C VAL A 234 -5.11 15.60 -0.01
N SER A 235 -4.46 14.44 0.12
CA SER A 235 -3.93 13.91 1.38
C SER A 235 -2.41 13.78 1.31
N VAL A 236 -1.73 14.05 2.42
CA VAL A 236 -0.29 13.80 2.57
C VAL A 236 -0.12 12.49 3.34
N LEU A 237 0.60 11.54 2.74
CA LEU A 237 0.94 10.26 3.35
C LEU A 237 2.36 10.35 3.91
N ASN A 238 2.59 9.80 5.11
CA ASN A 238 3.85 9.88 5.87
C ASN A 238 4.36 11.33 6.05
N PRO A 239 3.62 12.19 6.77
CA PRO A 239 4.07 13.55 7.01
C PRO A 239 5.41 13.56 7.78
N PRO A 240 6.28 14.57 7.59
CA PRO A 240 7.54 14.68 8.32
C PRO A 240 7.40 14.67 9.85
N SER A 241 6.23 15.02 10.37
CA SER A 241 5.89 14.95 11.79
C SER A 241 4.37 14.92 11.97
N ASP A 242 3.91 14.28 13.03
CA ASP A 242 2.53 14.36 13.55
C ASP A 242 2.31 15.59 14.46
N ASN A 243 3.37 16.29 14.85
CA ASN A 243 3.30 17.51 15.63
C ASN A 243 2.90 18.69 14.73
N SER A 244 1.67 19.20 14.94
CA SER A 244 1.12 20.34 14.20
C SER A 244 1.95 21.63 14.24
N SER A 245 2.84 21.80 15.24
CA SER A 245 3.77 22.94 15.29
C SER A 245 4.99 22.78 14.39
N ILE A 246 5.29 21.55 13.93
CA ILE A 246 6.41 21.21 13.06
C ILE A 246 5.92 21.05 11.62
N TRP A 247 4.80 20.38 11.44
CA TRP A 247 4.18 20.13 10.14
C TRP A 247 2.68 20.40 10.21
N SER A 248 2.16 21.18 9.27
CA SER A 248 0.72 21.40 9.15
C SER A 248 0.30 21.44 7.70
N THR A 249 -0.96 21.05 7.45
CA THR A 249 -1.60 21.14 6.15
C THR A 249 -2.86 21.98 6.27
N SER A 250 -3.13 22.79 5.25
CA SER A 250 -4.38 23.53 5.10
C SER A 250 -4.87 23.34 3.67
N SER A 251 -6.15 23.00 3.52
CA SER A 251 -6.79 22.87 2.21
C SER A 251 -7.76 24.02 1.98
N SER A 252 -7.94 24.38 0.70
CA SER A 252 -8.99 25.31 0.27
C SER A 252 -9.46 24.90 -1.11
N THR A 253 -10.74 25.03 -1.38
CA THR A 253 -11.37 24.72 -2.67
C THR A 253 -11.82 26.02 -3.32
N SER A 254 -11.35 26.31 -4.53
CA SER A 254 -11.93 27.35 -5.37
C SER A 254 -12.96 26.71 -6.29
N GLY A 255 -14.24 27.02 -6.11
CA GLY A 255 -15.29 26.64 -7.05
C GLY A 255 -15.17 27.45 -8.34
N GLY A 256 -15.38 26.80 -9.48
CA GLY A 256 -15.64 27.46 -10.76
C GLY A 256 -17.05 28.03 -10.84
#